data_AF-A0A821Y3S3-F1
#
_entry.id   AF-A0A821Y3S3-F1
#
_cell.length_a   1.000
_cell.length_b   1.000
_cell.length_c   1.000
_cell.angle_alpha   90.00
_cell.angle_beta   90.00
_cell.angle_gamma   90.00
#
_symmetry.space_group_name_H-M   'P 1'
#
loop_
_entity.id
_entity.type
_entity.pdbx_description
1 polymer ?
#
loop_
_entity_poly.entity_id
_entity_poly.type
_entity_poly.pdbx_seq_one_letter_code
_entity_poly.pdbx_strand_id
1 'polypeptide(L)'
;MKLLLGFFATLPNINLTNDDKCFQIDIPNEWSWFFLRRKQLLLFLQDATHLATKWRNRLLSDIADLTIGNKKANMFHLENIVKTYNSKFDHALVMSDLNPSDRQNYRSCEKVSSDEVLAILESNDDTYATFLYIKLLRYIIDAFINKATSIRDRLYFAWTIVFVCRLWKAWLNLEFKSSTQKIHEGSLPSESLQIPLFSNQSHE
;
A
#
# COMPACT_ATOMS: atom_id res chain seq x y z
N MET A 1 0.22 -22.10 -21.89
CA MET A 1 -0.79 -22.53 -20.89
C MET A 1 -0.19 -23.13 -19.61
N LYS A 2 0.81 -24.03 -19.66
CA LYS A 2 1.46 -24.61 -18.46
C LYS A 2 2.21 -23.62 -17.54
N LEU A 3 2.68 -22.48 -18.06
CA LEU A 3 3.49 -21.50 -17.31
C LEU A 3 2.69 -20.68 -16.28
N LEU A 4 1.40 -20.40 -16.53
CA LEU A 4 0.55 -19.60 -15.65
C LEU A 4 0.02 -20.39 -14.44
N LEU A 5 -0.05 -21.71 -14.58
CA LEU A 5 -0.48 -22.61 -13.52
C LEU A 5 0.57 -22.75 -12.42
N GLY A 6 1.86 -22.52 -12.67
CA GLY A 6 2.93 -22.77 -11.69
C GLY A 6 2.79 -22.02 -10.36
N PHE A 7 2.02 -20.92 -10.31
CA PHE A 7 1.81 -20.18 -9.07
C PHE A 7 0.85 -20.89 -8.09
N PHE A 8 -0.16 -21.61 -8.59
CA PHE A 8 -1.14 -22.36 -7.78
C PHE A 8 -1.09 -23.89 -7.97
N ALA A 9 -0.54 -24.38 -9.07
CA ALA A 9 -0.52 -25.80 -9.48
C ALA A 9 0.69 -26.59 -9.00
N THR A 10 1.72 -25.92 -8.47
CA THR A 10 2.81 -26.58 -7.75
C THR A 10 2.72 -26.27 -6.26
N LEU A 11 1.50 -26.34 -5.70
CA LEU A 11 1.40 -26.68 -4.28
C LEU A 11 1.76 -28.17 -4.17
N PRO A 12 2.62 -28.57 -3.22
CA PRO A 12 3.12 -29.94 -3.13
C PRO A 12 2.03 -31.02 -3.02
N ASN A 13 0.79 -30.62 -2.70
CA ASN A 13 -0.32 -31.52 -2.40
C ASN A 13 -1.52 -31.41 -3.36
N ILE A 14 -1.49 -30.56 -4.39
CA ILE A 14 -2.65 -30.38 -5.29
C ILE A 14 -2.21 -30.34 -6.75
N ASN A 15 -2.51 -31.43 -7.48
CA ASN A 15 -2.33 -31.49 -8.91
C ASN A 15 -3.56 -30.94 -9.64
N LEU A 16 -3.58 -29.62 -9.87
CA LEU A 16 -4.72 -28.91 -10.50
C LEU A 16 -5.03 -29.37 -11.93
N THR A 17 -4.17 -30.15 -12.59
CA THR A 17 -4.44 -30.63 -13.96
C THR A 17 -5.35 -31.86 -14.02
N ASN A 18 -5.62 -32.51 -12.89
CA ASN A 18 -6.40 -33.75 -12.85
C ASN A 18 -7.87 -33.55 -12.43
N ASP A 19 -8.28 -32.34 -12.08
CA ASP A 19 -9.65 -32.03 -11.63
C ASP A 19 -10.31 -31.00 -12.57
N ASP A 20 -11.26 -31.46 -13.39
CA ASP A 20 -12.03 -30.62 -14.31
C ASP A 20 -12.84 -29.52 -13.60
N LYS A 21 -13.09 -29.66 -12.29
CA LYS A 21 -13.82 -28.71 -11.46
C LYS A 21 -12.92 -27.68 -10.78
N CYS A 22 -11.59 -27.81 -10.86
CA CYS A 22 -10.63 -26.89 -10.23
C CYS A 22 -10.90 -25.41 -10.56
N PHE A 23 -11.47 -25.12 -11.73
CA PHE A 23 -11.76 -23.77 -12.22
C PHE A 23 -13.23 -23.38 -12.12
N GLN A 24 -14.04 -24.21 -11.48
CA GLN A 24 -15.45 -23.95 -11.23
C GLN A 24 -15.60 -23.37 -9.83
N ILE A 25 -15.97 -22.09 -9.78
CA ILE A 25 -16.24 -21.37 -8.54
C ILE A 25 -17.76 -21.30 -8.37
N ASP A 26 -18.27 -21.86 -7.28
CA ASP A 26 -19.66 -21.68 -6.88
C ASP A 26 -19.82 -20.30 -6.25
N ILE A 27 -20.33 -19.37 -7.06
CA ILE A 27 -20.56 -17.99 -6.65
C ILE A 27 -21.97 -17.90 -6.07
N PRO A 28 -22.13 -17.52 -4.78
CA PRO A 28 -23.45 -17.29 -4.19
C PRO A 28 -24.20 -16.19 -4.93
N ASN A 29 -25.51 -16.35 -5.11
CA ASN A 29 -26.32 -15.39 -5.87
C ASN A 29 -26.41 -14.02 -5.17
N GLU A 30 -26.15 -13.97 -3.86
CA GLU A 30 -26.15 -12.74 -3.07
C GLU A 30 -24.89 -11.88 -3.33
N TRP A 31 -23.86 -12.42 -3.98
CA TRP A 31 -22.59 -11.72 -4.24
C TRP A 31 -22.67 -10.86 -5.50
N SER A 32 -23.57 -9.88 -5.49
CA SER A 32 -23.73 -8.90 -6.59
C SER A 32 -22.47 -8.09 -6.91
N TRP A 33 -21.49 -8.08 -6.00
CA TRP A 33 -20.19 -7.44 -6.14
C TRP A 33 -19.13 -8.32 -6.82
N PHE A 34 -19.37 -9.63 -7.00
CA PHE A 34 -18.40 -10.57 -7.55
C PHE A 34 -18.52 -10.67 -9.08
N PHE A 35 -17.52 -10.14 -9.78
CA PHE A 35 -17.59 -9.90 -11.24
C PHE A 35 -17.06 -11.04 -12.12
N LEU A 36 -16.47 -12.08 -11.54
CA LEU A 36 -15.87 -13.18 -12.30
C LEU A 36 -16.94 -14.23 -12.67
N ARG A 37 -16.85 -14.78 -13.89
CA ARG A 37 -17.70 -15.90 -14.36
C ARG A 37 -17.45 -17.16 -13.53
N ARG A 38 -18.48 -18.01 -13.36
CA ARG A 38 -18.38 -19.29 -12.60
C ARG A 38 -17.26 -20.22 -13.09
N LYS A 39 -16.97 -20.24 -14.39
CA LYS A 39 -15.85 -21.00 -14.95
C LYS A 39 -14.73 -20.04 -15.37
N GLN A 40 -13.61 -20.09 -14.64
CA GLN A 40 -12.43 -19.26 -14.91
C GLN A 40 -11.38 -20.06 -15.69
N LEU A 41 -11.42 -20.01 -17.02
CA LEU A 41 -10.45 -20.73 -17.86
C LEU A 41 -9.02 -20.21 -17.72
N LEU A 42 -8.85 -18.94 -17.31
CA LEU A 42 -7.59 -18.25 -17.10
C LEU A 42 -7.71 -17.29 -15.92
N LEU A 43 -6.76 -17.37 -14.99
CA LEU A 43 -6.58 -16.36 -13.94
C LEU A 43 -5.42 -15.45 -14.36
N PHE A 44 -5.71 -14.17 -14.56
CA PHE A 44 -4.68 -13.15 -14.77
C PHE A 44 -4.23 -12.67 -13.40
N LEU A 45 -3.01 -13.05 -13.01
CA LEU A 45 -2.40 -12.65 -11.76
C LEU A 45 -1.25 -11.70 -12.07
N GLN A 46 -1.15 -10.62 -11.31
CA GLN A 46 0.02 -9.78 -11.35
C GLN A 46 1.21 -10.54 -10.73
N ASP A 47 2.40 -10.34 -11.29
CA ASP A 47 3.65 -10.82 -10.70
C ASP A 47 3.82 -10.24 -9.28
N ALA A 48 3.87 -11.13 -8.30
CA ALA A 48 3.98 -10.80 -6.89
C ALA A 48 5.34 -10.18 -6.53
N THR A 49 6.43 -10.65 -7.14
CA THR A 49 7.77 -10.08 -6.96
C THR A 49 7.79 -8.64 -7.46
N HIS A 50 7.17 -8.37 -8.61
CA HIS A 50 7.05 -7.02 -9.14
C HIS A 50 6.11 -6.13 -8.32
N LEU A 51 5.07 -6.71 -7.71
CA LEU A 51 4.22 -6.00 -6.74
C LEU A 51 5.03 -5.56 -5.51
N ALA A 52 5.82 -6.47 -4.94
CA ALA A 52 6.66 -6.19 -3.77
C ALA A 52 7.71 -5.09 -4.08
N THR A 53 8.42 -5.19 -5.21
CA THR A 53 9.39 -4.17 -5.61
C THR A 53 8.74 -2.82 -5.89
N LYS A 54 7.56 -2.77 -6.53
CA LYS A 54 6.79 -1.53 -6.69
C LYS A 54 6.42 -0.88 -5.36
N TRP A 55 6.01 -1.69 -4.38
CA TRP A 55 5.65 -1.22 -3.04
C TRP A 55 6.87 -0.63 -2.33
N ARG A 56 8.00 -1.36 -2.29
CA ARG A 56 9.27 -0.83 -1.78
C ARG A 56 9.69 0.46 -2.49
N ASN A 57 9.73 0.45 -3.83
CA ASN A 57 10.21 1.59 -4.61
C ASN A 57 9.35 2.85 -4.38
N ARG A 58 8.07 2.68 -4.03
CA ARG A 58 7.21 3.80 -3.68
C ARG A 58 7.62 4.46 -2.35
N LEU A 59 8.09 3.69 -1.37
CA LEU A 59 8.65 4.23 -0.10
C LEU A 59 9.96 4.99 -0.33
N LEU A 60 10.79 4.53 -1.27
CA LEU A 60 12.08 5.15 -1.58
C LEU A 60 11.97 6.34 -2.55
N SER A 61 10.77 6.58 -3.09
CA SER A 61 10.53 7.66 -4.04
C SER A 61 10.29 8.97 -3.28
N ASP A 62 11.01 10.02 -3.66
CA ASP A 62 10.79 11.40 -3.21
C ASP A 62 9.51 12.03 -3.79
N ILE A 63 9.03 11.51 -4.92
CA ILE A 63 7.84 12.02 -5.63
C ILE A 63 6.53 11.84 -4.82
N ALA A 64 6.42 10.79 -3.99
CA ALA A 64 5.15 10.40 -3.40
C ALA A 64 5.12 10.64 -1.89
N ASP A 65 4.15 11.43 -1.44
CA ASP A 65 3.88 11.60 -0.01
C ASP A 65 3.03 10.42 0.49
N LEU A 66 3.61 9.59 1.36
CA LEU A 66 2.96 8.41 1.93
C LEU A 66 2.44 8.74 3.33
N THR A 67 1.25 9.32 3.41
CA THR A 67 0.59 9.63 4.68
C THR A 67 -0.30 8.47 5.13
N ILE A 68 -0.15 8.01 6.37
CA ILE A 68 -1.05 7.03 7.00
C ILE A 68 -1.58 7.70 8.26
N GLY A 69 -2.86 8.11 8.23
CA GLY A 69 -3.41 8.97 9.26
C GLY A 69 -2.65 10.29 9.34
N ASN A 70 -2.32 10.75 10.56
CA ASN A 70 -1.55 11.97 10.78
C ASN A 70 -0.02 11.80 10.68
N LYS A 71 0.47 10.62 10.29
CA LYS A 71 1.90 10.29 10.23
C LYS A 71 2.37 10.00 8.81
N LYS A 72 3.68 10.13 8.58
CA LYS A 72 4.30 9.90 7.27
C LYS A 72 5.19 8.67 7.28
N ALA A 73 5.02 7.82 6.27
CA ALA A 73 5.96 6.76 5.95
C ALA A 73 7.12 7.35 5.14
N ASN A 74 8.36 7.13 5.57
CA ASN A 74 9.53 7.77 4.96
C ASN A 74 10.76 6.83 4.99
N MET A 75 11.51 6.81 3.89
CA MET A 75 12.81 6.15 3.77
C MET A 75 13.82 6.63 4.82
N PHE A 76 13.76 7.88 5.26
CA PHE A 76 14.66 8.44 6.28
C PHE A 76 14.67 7.60 7.58
N HIS A 77 13.54 7.02 7.96
CA HIS A 77 13.48 6.13 9.13
C HIS A 77 14.34 4.88 8.94
N LEU A 78 14.37 4.31 7.73
CA LEU A 78 15.24 3.17 7.40
C LEU A 78 16.71 3.57 7.34
N GLU A 79 17.03 4.75 6.80
CA GLU A 79 18.40 5.26 6.82
C GLU A 79 18.91 5.45 8.25
N ASN A 80 18.07 5.95 9.14
CA ASN A 80 18.41 6.11 10.55
C ASN A 80 18.68 4.77 11.22
N ILE A 81 17.96 3.71 10.85
CA ILE A 81 18.25 2.36 11.33
C ILE A 81 19.66 1.95 10.92
N VAL A 82 20.00 2.10 9.63
CA VAL A 82 21.32 1.73 9.10
C VAL A 82 22.46 2.56 9.71
N LYS A 83 22.20 3.83 10.06
CA LYS A 83 23.20 4.76 10.61
C LYS A 83 23.37 4.66 12.12
N THR A 84 22.29 4.40 12.86
CA THR A 84 22.27 4.50 14.34
C THR A 84 22.53 3.15 15.00
N TYR A 85 22.04 2.06 14.42
CA TYR A 85 22.21 0.73 14.99
C TYR A 85 23.55 0.15 14.51
N ASN A 86 24.52 0.10 15.43
CA ASN A 86 25.93 -0.20 15.13
C ASN A 86 26.21 -1.64 14.71
N SER A 87 25.20 -2.49 14.59
CA SER A 87 25.38 -3.91 14.32
C SER A 87 24.63 -4.29 13.05
N LYS A 88 25.37 -4.46 11.95
CA LYS A 88 24.87 -5.19 10.76
C LYS A 88 24.38 -6.60 11.11
N PHE A 89 24.78 -7.14 12.26
CA PHE A 89 24.36 -8.45 12.75
C PHE A 89 22.94 -8.41 13.34
N ASP A 90 22.45 -7.24 13.76
CA ASP A 90 21.15 -7.14 14.43
C ASP A 90 20.01 -7.04 13.42
N HIS A 91 20.21 -6.36 12.28
CA HIS A 91 19.13 -6.10 11.32
C HIS A 91 19.49 -6.33 9.84
N ALA A 92 20.76 -6.66 9.51
CA ALA A 92 21.28 -6.99 8.17
C ALA A 92 21.07 -5.97 7.02
N LEU A 93 20.37 -4.87 7.28
CA LEU A 93 20.08 -3.80 6.32
C LEU A 93 21.32 -2.94 6.05
N VAL A 94 21.61 -2.67 4.78
CA VAL A 94 22.69 -1.76 4.36
C VAL A 94 22.19 -0.67 3.43
N MET A 95 22.93 0.44 3.28
CA MET A 95 22.51 1.57 2.45
C MET A 95 22.23 1.20 0.99
N SER A 96 22.91 0.20 0.43
CA SER A 96 22.64 -0.28 -0.93
C SER A 96 21.25 -0.89 -1.08
N ASP A 97 20.69 -1.47 -0.02
CA ASP A 97 19.32 -2.01 -0.02
C ASP A 97 18.26 -0.89 -0.08
N LEU A 98 18.65 0.35 0.26
CA LEU A 98 17.80 1.53 0.20
C LEU A 98 18.01 2.37 -1.07
N ASN A 99 18.83 1.90 -2.02
CA ASN A 99 19.08 2.64 -3.26
C ASN A 99 17.82 2.70 -4.15
N PRO A 100 17.26 3.90 -4.45
CA PRO A 100 16.09 4.06 -5.30
C PRO A 100 16.37 3.79 -6.79
N SER A 101 17.64 3.81 -7.21
CA SER A 101 18.04 3.51 -8.59
C SER A 101 17.90 2.01 -8.91
N ASP A 102 18.07 1.16 -7.90
CA ASP A 102 17.95 -0.28 -8.04
C ASP A 102 16.49 -0.73 -7.85
N ARG A 103 15.69 -0.55 -8.91
CA ARG A 103 14.24 -0.78 -8.91
C ARG A 103 13.83 -2.25 -8.99
N GLN A 104 14.75 -3.14 -9.32
CA GLN A 104 14.46 -4.57 -9.55
C GLN A 104 14.93 -5.47 -8.39
N ASN A 105 15.54 -4.88 -7.35
CA ASN A 105 16.06 -5.62 -6.22
C ASN A 105 14.96 -6.16 -5.33
N TYR A 106 14.59 -7.42 -5.55
CA TYR A 106 13.65 -8.11 -4.69
C TYR A 106 14.27 -8.43 -3.31
N ARG A 107 15.56 -8.77 -3.26
CA ARG A 107 16.26 -9.12 -2.01
C ARG A 107 16.23 -7.97 -1.00
N SER A 108 16.29 -6.72 -1.45
CA SER A 108 16.14 -5.58 -0.58
C SER A 108 14.73 -5.45 0.00
N CYS A 109 13.69 -5.91 -0.70
CA CYS A 109 12.34 -5.98 -0.15
C CYS A 109 12.30 -6.89 1.08
N GLU A 110 12.90 -8.09 0.98
CA GLU A 110 12.95 -9.06 2.08
C GLU A 110 13.71 -8.52 3.31
N LYS A 111 14.85 -7.87 3.07
CA LYS A 111 15.65 -7.26 4.15
C LYS A 111 14.97 -6.08 4.83
N VAL A 112 14.38 -5.17 4.04
CA VAL A 112 13.67 -3.99 4.57
C VAL A 112 12.46 -4.43 5.39
N SER A 113 11.80 -5.52 5.00
CA SER A 113 10.66 -6.08 5.73
C SER A 113 11.04 -7.27 6.63
N SER A 114 12.28 -7.33 7.10
CA SER A 114 12.71 -8.34 8.07
C SER A 114 12.07 -8.10 9.43
N ASP A 115 11.95 -9.15 10.23
CA ASP A 115 11.30 -9.06 11.54
C ASP A 115 12.09 -8.15 12.49
N GLU A 116 13.42 -8.11 12.36
CA GLU A 116 14.31 -7.25 13.13
C GLU A 116 14.12 -5.77 12.78
N VAL A 117 14.03 -5.43 11.49
CA VAL A 117 13.75 -4.05 11.07
C VAL A 117 12.35 -3.62 11.51
N LEU A 118 11.36 -4.50 11.41
CA LEU A 118 9.99 -4.23 11.86
C LEU A 118 9.93 -3.99 13.37
N ALA A 119 10.63 -4.80 14.18
CA ALA A 119 10.68 -4.62 15.63
C ALA A 119 11.28 -3.26 16.04
N ILE A 120 12.35 -2.83 15.34
CA ILE A 120 12.94 -1.51 15.57
C ILE A 120 11.93 -0.40 15.24
N LEU A 121 11.25 -0.48 14.10
CA LEU A 121 10.26 0.53 13.68
C LEU A 121 8.99 0.55 14.57
N GLU A 122 8.61 -0.59 15.14
CA GLU A 122 7.46 -0.68 16.04
C GLU A 122 7.75 -0.04 17.41
N SER A 123 9.01 -0.07 17.84
CA SER A 123 9.43 0.47 19.14
C SER A 123 9.34 1.99 19.27
N ASN A 124 9.20 2.71 18.15
CA ASN A 124 9.14 4.17 18.12
C ASN A 124 7.84 4.66 17.44
N ASP A 125 7.09 5.48 18.15
CA ASP A 125 5.82 6.02 17.69
C ASP A 125 5.98 6.90 16.43
N ASP A 126 7.08 7.64 16.29
CA ASP A 126 7.36 8.47 15.11
C ASP A 126 7.51 7.63 13.83
N THR A 127 8.02 6.40 13.97
CA THR A 127 8.23 5.49 12.84
C THR A 127 7.02 4.61 12.53
N TYR A 128 5.93 4.74 13.28
CA TYR A 128 4.77 3.85 13.20
C TYR A 128 4.14 3.76 11.80
N ALA A 129 4.01 4.88 11.07
CA ALA A 129 3.50 4.84 9.70
C ALA A 129 4.44 4.06 8.75
N THR A 130 5.75 4.15 8.96
CA THR A 130 6.74 3.38 8.18
C THR A 130 6.69 1.91 8.55
N PHE A 131 6.59 1.59 9.85
CA PHE A 131 6.33 0.24 10.32
C PHE A 131 5.11 -0.37 9.62
N LEU A 132 3.96 0.31 9.66
CA LEU A 132 2.71 -0.20 9.11
C LEU A 132 2.83 -0.40 7.59
N TYR A 133 3.43 0.56 6.87
CA TYR A 133 3.66 0.46 5.44
C TYR A 133 4.56 -0.73 5.05
N ILE A 134 5.63 -0.98 5.82
CA ILE A 134 6.56 -2.09 5.59
C ILE A 134 5.97 -3.43 6.08
N LYS A 135 5.14 -3.42 7.12
CA LYS A 135 4.41 -4.61 7.56
C LYS A 135 3.46 -5.11 6.48
N LEU A 136 2.82 -4.20 5.74
CA LEU A 136 2.03 -4.56 4.56
C LEU A 136 2.90 -5.16 3.44
N LEU A 137 4.13 -4.65 3.24
CA LEU A 137 5.10 -5.28 2.32
C LEU A 137 5.42 -6.71 2.76
N ARG A 138 5.66 -6.94 4.06
CA ARG A 138 5.88 -8.29 4.59
C ARG A 138 4.70 -9.20 4.32
N TYR A 139 3.48 -8.73 4.55
CA TYR A 139 2.27 -9.49 4.22
C TYR A 139 2.14 -9.77 2.72
N ILE A 140 2.55 -8.87 1.83
CA ILE A 140 2.57 -9.14 0.38
C ILE A 140 3.51 -10.31 0.08
N ILE A 141 4.72 -10.29 0.65
CA ILE A 141 5.71 -11.36 0.49
C ILE A 141 5.16 -12.68 1.03
N ASP A 142 4.61 -12.68 2.25
CA ASP A 142 4.10 -13.89 2.88
C ASP A 142 2.87 -14.46 2.17
N ALA A 143 1.95 -13.60 1.70
CA ALA A 143 0.75 -14.02 0.99
C ALA A 143 1.07 -14.61 -0.39
N PHE A 144 1.97 -13.98 -1.15
CA PHE A 144 2.10 -14.21 -2.59
C PHE A 144 3.45 -14.74 -3.06
N ILE A 145 4.51 -14.71 -2.25
CA ILE A 145 5.86 -15.09 -2.71
C ILE A 145 6.41 -16.25 -1.88
N ASN A 146 6.35 -16.14 -0.55
CA ASN A 146 6.85 -17.14 0.36
C ASN A 146 6.07 -18.44 0.15
N LYS A 147 6.75 -19.53 -0.23
CA LYS A 147 6.13 -20.84 -0.50
C LYS A 147 5.78 -21.62 0.75
N ALA A 148 6.40 -21.30 1.89
CA ALA A 148 6.17 -21.97 3.16
C ALA A 148 4.85 -21.53 3.84
N THR A 149 4.27 -20.41 3.43
CA THR A 149 3.03 -19.88 4.01
C THR A 149 1.84 -20.81 3.75
N SER A 150 1.11 -21.15 4.81
CA SER A 150 -0.11 -21.96 4.75
C SER A 150 -1.22 -21.25 3.97
N ILE A 151 -2.16 -22.00 3.38
CA ILE A 151 -3.28 -21.41 2.62
C ILE A 151 -4.11 -20.46 3.50
N ARG A 152 -4.34 -20.82 4.77
CA ARG A 152 -5.08 -20.01 5.73
C ARG A 152 -4.38 -18.67 5.97
N ASP A 153 -3.07 -18.69 6.20
CA ASP A 153 -2.30 -17.47 6.49
C ASP A 153 -2.18 -16.60 5.24
N ARG A 154 -2.04 -17.19 4.05
CA ARG A 154 -2.08 -16.44 2.79
C ARG A 154 -3.37 -15.66 2.64
N LEU A 155 -4.51 -16.29 2.90
CA LEU A 155 -5.82 -15.63 2.86
C LEU A 155 -5.87 -14.49 3.88
N TYR A 156 -5.42 -14.74 5.11
CA TYR A 156 -5.38 -13.73 6.17
C TYR A 156 -4.53 -12.51 5.77
N PHE A 157 -3.30 -12.72 5.30
CA PHE A 157 -2.40 -11.66 4.87
C PHE A 157 -2.95 -10.91 3.65
N ALA A 158 -3.41 -11.62 2.63
CA ALA A 158 -4.00 -11.02 1.43
C ALA A 158 -5.21 -10.14 1.77
N TRP A 159 -6.13 -10.64 2.60
CA TRP A 159 -7.29 -9.87 3.04
C TRP A 159 -6.90 -8.65 3.86
N THR A 160 -5.94 -8.80 4.78
CA THR A 160 -5.45 -7.70 5.60
C THR A 160 -4.91 -6.56 4.73
N ILE A 161 -4.09 -6.87 3.72
CA ILE A 161 -3.59 -5.88 2.76
C ILE A 161 -4.74 -5.16 2.06
N VAL A 162 -5.71 -5.91 1.53
CA VAL A 162 -6.85 -5.35 0.80
C VAL A 162 -7.68 -4.43 1.69
N PHE A 163 -8.00 -4.86 2.91
CA PHE A 163 -8.77 -4.06 3.86
C PHE A 163 -8.05 -2.77 4.23
N VAL A 164 -6.77 -2.86 4.61
CA VAL A 164 -5.99 -1.67 4.99
C VAL A 164 -5.86 -0.71 3.81
N CYS A 165 -5.59 -1.19 2.58
CA CYS A 165 -5.52 -0.33 1.40
C CYS A 165 -6.87 0.36 1.08
N ARG A 166 -8.00 -0.35 1.28
CA ARG A 166 -9.33 0.23 1.07
C ARG A 166 -9.65 1.30 2.10
N LEU A 167 -9.37 1.05 3.37
CA LEU A 167 -9.53 2.02 4.45
C LEU A 167 -8.64 3.24 4.23
N TRP A 168 -7.38 3.00 3.86
CA TRP A 168 -6.43 4.07 3.56
C TRP A 168 -6.91 4.94 2.39
N LYS A 169 -7.36 4.34 1.28
CA LYS A 169 -7.94 5.07 0.15
C LYS A 169 -9.19 5.86 0.55
N ALA A 170 -10.07 5.27 1.36
CA ALA A 170 -11.27 5.94 1.84
C ALA A 170 -10.92 7.17 2.70
N TRP A 171 -9.95 7.02 3.61
CA TRP A 171 -9.45 8.12 4.44
C TRP A 171 -8.83 9.24 3.60
N LEU A 172 -7.95 8.92 2.64
CA LEU A 172 -7.37 9.92 1.72
C LEU A 172 -8.48 10.70 0.99
N ASN A 173 -9.50 10.02 0.48
CA ASN A 173 -10.62 10.67 -0.19
C ASN A 173 -11.41 11.62 0.74
N LEU A 174 -11.49 11.34 2.04
CA LEU A 174 -12.14 12.22 3.01
C LEU A 174 -11.29 13.45 3.33
N GLU A 175 -9.98 13.26 3.55
CA GLU A 175 -9.05 14.36 3.83
C GLU A 175 -8.88 15.31 2.64
N PHE A 176 -8.82 14.79 1.41
CA PHE A 176 -8.74 15.65 0.23
C PHE A 176 -10.05 16.43 0.02
N LYS A 177 -11.21 15.82 0.26
CA LYS A 177 -12.50 16.52 0.19
C LYS A 177 -12.63 17.61 1.26
N SER A 178 -12.23 17.35 2.50
CA SER A 178 -12.26 18.33 3.58
C SER A 178 -11.30 19.50 3.32
N SER A 179 -10.13 19.22 2.73
CA SER A 179 -9.15 20.24 2.35
C SER A 179 -9.66 21.15 1.23
N THR A 180 -10.37 20.60 0.22
CA THR A 180 -11.00 21.41 -0.84
C THR A 180 -12.13 22.30 -0.31
N GLN A 181 -12.90 21.83 0.68
CA GLN A 181 -13.95 22.63 1.32
C GLN A 181 -13.38 23.80 2.14
N LYS A 182 -12.30 23.58 2.90
CA LYS A 182 -11.63 24.64 3.67
C LYS A 182 -11.05 25.75 2.79
N ILE A 183 -10.61 25.43 1.57
CA ILE A 183 -10.11 26.42 0.61
C ILE A 183 -11.25 27.32 0.10
N HIS A 184 -12.46 26.77 -0.07
CA HIS A 184 -13.63 27.55 -0.48
C HIS A 184 -14.21 28.45 0.61
N GLU A 185 -14.07 28.08 1.88
CA GLU A 185 -14.53 28.91 3.02
C GLU A 185 -13.49 29.97 3.44
N GLY A 186 -12.21 29.79 3.08
CA GLY A 186 -11.13 30.74 3.37
C GLY A 186 -10.92 31.85 2.34
N SER A 187 -11.74 31.91 1.28
CA SER A 187 -11.60 32.84 0.15
C SER A 187 -12.76 33.84 0.03
N LEU A 188 -13.19 34.43 1.15
CA LEU A 188 -13.98 35.67 1.14
C LEU A 188 -13.10 36.80 1.70
N PRO A 189 -12.61 37.73 0.87
CA PRO A 189 -11.99 38.94 1.40
C PRO A 189 -13.09 39.79 2.04
N SER A 190 -12.79 40.28 3.25
CA SER A 190 -13.54 41.32 3.93
C SER A 190 -13.40 42.64 3.16
N GLU A 191 -14.14 42.79 2.07
CA GLU A 191 -14.39 44.10 1.47
C GLU A 191 -15.63 44.70 2.10
N SER A 192 -15.38 45.59 3.07
CA SER A 192 -16.32 46.62 3.47
C SER A 192 -16.77 47.40 2.23
N LEU A 193 -18.00 47.17 1.79
CA LEU A 193 -18.72 48.00 0.83
C LEU A 193 -18.84 49.43 1.40
N GLN A 194 -17.88 50.29 1.08
CA GLN A 194 -18.08 51.74 1.12
C GLN A 194 -18.85 52.13 -0.14
N ILE A 195 -20.13 52.45 0.03
CA ILE A 195 -20.97 53.03 -1.02
C ILE A 195 -20.64 54.53 -1.09
N PRO A 196 -20.18 55.08 -2.22
CA PRO A 196 -20.08 56.52 -2.40
C PRO A 196 -21.46 57.08 -2.80
N LEU A 197 -22.01 57.95 -1.95
CA LEU A 197 -23.16 58.79 -2.26
C LEU A 197 -22.68 60.09 -2.94
N PHE A 198 -22.84 60.18 -4.26
CA PHE A 198 -22.90 61.44 -5.01
C PHE A 198 -24.33 61.55 -5.56
N SER A 199 -25.20 62.32 -4.91
CA SER A 199 -25.47 63.76 -5.11
C SER A 199 -26.30 64.05 -6.36
N ASN A 200 -27.52 64.54 -6.16
CA ASN A 200 -28.19 65.45 -7.09
C ASN A 200 -29.01 66.46 -6.28
N GLN A 201 -28.52 67.70 -6.22
CA GLN A 201 -29.37 68.90 -6.25
C GLN A 201 -29.89 69.02 -7.72
N SER A 202 -31.05 69.53 -8.08
CA SER A 202 -31.72 70.79 -7.68
C SER A 202 -33.15 70.87 -8.26
N HIS A 203 -33.90 71.89 -7.82
CA HIS A 203 -35.18 72.45 -8.29
C HIS A 203 -36.43 72.06 -7.48
N GLU A 204 -36.77 72.88 -6.47
CA GLU A 204 -37.57 74.11 -6.64
C GLU A 204 -36.90 75.27 -5.89
#